data_AF-A0A960SYR3-F1
#
_entry.id   AF-A0A960SYR3-F1
#
_cell.length_a   1.000
_cell.length_b   1.000
_cell.length_c   1.000
_cell.angle_alpha   90.00
_cell.angle_beta   90.00
_cell.angle_gamma   90.00
#
_symmetry.space_group_name_H-M   'P 1'
#
loop_
_entity.id
_entity.type
_entity.pdbx_description
1 polymer ?
#
loop_
_entity_poly.entity_id
_entity_poly.type
_entity_poly.pdbx_seq_one_letter_code
_entity_poly.pdbx_strand_id
1 'polypeptide(L)'
;MTALALKMLFGDTAKYMMLVAGLFFASFLIIQQASVFCGLMLWTTSTLKNVAAPIYVVEEQVQQVNETNPLRDTDVARVRSVSAVEWAMPLYSGIQRVRLEDGSFKTVQLIGIDAATLAGAPERMIEGRLEDLRLPNTVIIDELAITRLSLKGAPPIKVGDRFEINDIEARVVGICKAARSFTGGPYIWTTYERALQYTPPSRKMLSAVIAAPVDGVSWEDAAGEISRKTGLKAYVNRSFGSDENDLNTSTVWWYVRNTGIPISFGTTVVIGFIVGVAIACQTFYSFVLDNLRHLGALKAMGMSNLRLSLMLVIQAATVGLVGFGIGLLFTALFAIAAVENQQPPFYMPWQIPVVAFGVIQLICMVAALMGIFRL
;
A
#
# COMPACT_ATOMS: atom_id res chain seq x y z
N MET A 1 44.79 -10.33 -4.87
CA MET A 1 43.72 -11.28 -5.23
C MET A 1 42.47 -10.56 -5.71
N THR A 2 41.89 -9.67 -4.92
CA THR A 2 40.75 -8.80 -5.31
C THR A 2 40.97 -8.07 -6.63
N ALA A 3 42.12 -7.40 -6.81
CA ALA A 3 42.44 -6.67 -8.04
C ALA A 3 42.51 -7.58 -9.30
N LEU A 4 43.08 -8.78 -9.17
CA LEU A 4 43.13 -9.76 -10.27
C LEU A 4 41.73 -10.29 -10.58
N ALA A 5 40.93 -10.56 -9.55
CA ALA A 5 39.54 -11.01 -9.66
C ALA A 5 38.70 -9.99 -10.45
N LEU A 6 38.78 -8.72 -10.04
CA LEU A 6 38.06 -7.63 -10.69
C LEU A 6 38.55 -7.40 -12.12
N LYS A 7 39.87 -7.49 -12.37
CA LYS A 7 40.41 -7.33 -13.73
C LYS A 7 39.96 -8.45 -14.67
N MET A 8 39.87 -9.68 -14.20
CA MET A 8 39.32 -10.80 -14.98
C MET A 8 37.81 -10.64 -15.22
N LEU A 9 37.08 -10.13 -14.23
CA LEU A 9 35.64 -9.90 -14.34
C LEU A 9 35.32 -8.78 -15.34
N PHE A 10 36.00 -7.64 -15.27
CA PHE A 10 35.78 -6.50 -16.17
C PHE A 10 36.43 -6.69 -17.55
N GLY A 11 37.33 -7.66 -17.71
CA GLY A 11 37.98 -7.96 -18.99
C GLY A 11 37.02 -8.52 -20.04
N ASP A 12 36.00 -9.28 -19.62
CA ASP A 12 34.93 -9.77 -20.50
C ASP A 12 33.67 -8.93 -20.28
N THR A 13 33.63 -7.77 -20.95
CA THR A 13 32.57 -6.76 -20.78
C THR A 13 31.19 -7.29 -21.18
N ALA A 14 31.10 -8.13 -22.21
CA ALA A 14 29.83 -8.68 -22.66
C ALA A 14 29.21 -9.61 -21.61
N LYS A 15 30.00 -10.51 -21.03
CA LYS A 15 29.51 -11.41 -19.97
C LYS A 15 29.26 -10.69 -18.66
N TYR A 16 30.12 -9.73 -18.31
CA TYR A 16 29.88 -8.88 -17.15
C TYR A 16 28.54 -8.15 -17.27
N MET A 17 28.25 -7.55 -18.43
CA MET A 17 26.97 -6.89 -18.68
C MET A 17 25.78 -7.86 -18.64
N MET A 18 25.91 -9.08 -19.19
CA MET A 18 24.86 -10.10 -19.08
C MET A 18 24.60 -10.53 -17.62
N LEU A 19 25.67 -10.73 -16.84
CA LEU A 19 25.58 -11.07 -15.42
C LEU A 19 24.86 -9.97 -14.63
N VAL A 20 25.30 -8.73 -14.83
CA VAL A 20 24.70 -7.56 -14.20
C VAL A 20 23.24 -7.41 -14.63
N ALA A 21 22.92 -7.60 -15.91
CA ALA A 21 21.55 -7.50 -16.43
C ALA A 21 20.60 -8.55 -15.83
N GLY A 22 21.06 -9.80 -15.67
CA GLY A 22 20.26 -10.86 -15.03
C GLY A 22 19.94 -10.55 -13.56
N LEU A 23 20.95 -10.11 -12.80
CA LEU A 23 20.80 -9.74 -11.38
C LEU A 23 20.02 -8.44 -11.20
N PHE A 24 20.19 -7.48 -12.11
CA PHE A 24 19.38 -6.28 -12.22
C PHE A 24 17.91 -6.65 -12.37
N PHE A 25 17.56 -7.50 -13.33
CA PHE A 25 16.17 -7.87 -13.58
C PHE A 25 15.55 -8.59 -12.39
N ALA A 26 16.29 -9.52 -11.78
CA ALA A 26 15.87 -10.23 -10.57
C ALA A 26 15.58 -9.26 -9.42
N SER A 27 16.53 -8.37 -9.14
CA SER A 27 16.43 -7.41 -8.05
C SER A 27 15.32 -6.40 -8.27
N PHE A 28 15.21 -5.85 -9.48
CA PHE A 28 14.14 -4.95 -9.88
C PHE A 28 12.77 -5.58 -9.65
N LEU A 29 12.52 -6.81 -10.15
CA LEU A 29 11.23 -7.46 -10.01
C LEU A 29 10.87 -7.76 -8.56
N ILE A 30 11.81 -8.26 -7.76
CA ILE A 30 11.56 -8.58 -6.35
C ILE A 30 11.17 -7.32 -5.58
N ILE A 31 11.97 -6.25 -5.70
CA ILE A 31 11.76 -5.01 -4.94
C ILE A 31 10.50 -4.30 -5.45
N GLN A 32 10.31 -4.22 -6.77
CA GLN A 32 9.18 -3.53 -7.37
C GLN A 32 7.85 -4.21 -7.03
N GLN A 33 7.74 -5.53 -7.19
CA GLN A 33 6.48 -6.24 -6.92
C GLN A 33 6.13 -6.23 -5.43
N ALA A 34 7.12 -6.43 -4.56
CA ALA A 34 6.90 -6.34 -3.11
C ALA A 34 6.48 -4.92 -2.68
N SER A 35 7.07 -3.88 -3.27
CA SER A 35 6.73 -2.49 -2.95
C SER A 35 5.35 -2.07 -3.47
N VAL A 36 4.96 -2.57 -4.65
CA VAL A 36 3.59 -2.37 -5.17
C VAL A 36 2.57 -3.08 -4.28
N PHE A 37 2.87 -4.31 -3.86
CA PHE A 37 2.04 -5.06 -2.92
C PHE A 37 1.85 -4.29 -1.59
N CYS A 38 2.93 -3.81 -0.99
CA CYS A 38 2.84 -3.00 0.24
C CYS A 38 2.06 -1.70 0.02
N GLY A 39 2.25 -1.03 -1.13
CA GLY A 39 1.47 0.15 -1.50
C GLY A 39 -0.03 -0.14 -1.59
N LEU A 40 -0.39 -1.28 -2.18
CA LEU A 40 -1.78 -1.72 -2.30
C LEU A 40 -2.39 -2.01 -0.93
N MET A 41 -1.66 -2.65 -0.02
CA MET A 41 -2.10 -2.88 1.36
C MET A 41 -2.27 -1.57 2.14
N LEU A 42 -1.48 -0.53 1.86
CA LEU A 42 -1.71 0.78 2.49
C LEU A 42 -2.97 1.49 1.99
N TRP A 43 -3.42 1.19 0.77
CA TRP A 43 -4.67 1.73 0.23
C TRP A 43 -5.90 1.04 0.82
N THR A 44 -5.81 -0.22 1.25
CA THR A 44 -6.95 -0.92 1.90
C THR A 44 -7.37 -0.23 3.21
N THR A 45 -6.44 0.44 3.89
CA THR A 45 -6.70 1.19 5.12
C THR A 45 -6.98 2.69 4.92
N SER A 46 -7.12 3.14 3.67
CA SER A 46 -7.30 4.57 3.33
C SER A 46 -8.48 5.23 4.04
N THR A 47 -9.61 4.54 4.23
CA THR A 47 -10.77 5.07 4.96
C THR A 47 -10.42 5.46 6.40
N LEU A 48 -9.56 4.69 7.10
CA LEU A 48 -9.12 4.99 8.47
C LEU A 48 -8.19 6.21 8.55
N LYS A 49 -7.44 6.46 7.48
CA LYS A 49 -6.57 7.64 7.35
C LYS A 49 -7.36 8.89 6.97
N ASN A 50 -8.39 8.70 6.15
CA ASN A 50 -9.21 9.79 5.61
C ASN A 50 -10.27 10.27 6.59
N VAL A 51 -10.70 9.41 7.52
CA VAL A 51 -11.66 9.70 8.58
C VAL A 51 -10.92 9.61 9.91
N ALA A 52 -10.21 10.65 10.32
CA ALA A 52 -9.39 10.57 11.53
C ALA A 52 -10.26 10.48 12.79
N ALA A 53 -10.26 9.31 13.44
CA ALA A 53 -10.89 9.09 14.74
C ALA A 53 -10.05 8.09 15.56
N PRO A 54 -9.91 8.27 16.89
CA PRO A 54 -9.14 7.36 17.76
C PRO A 54 -9.68 5.94 17.81
N ILE A 55 -11.01 5.79 17.88
CA ILE A 55 -11.69 4.52 18.07
C ILE A 55 -12.79 4.36 17.02
N TYR A 56 -12.84 3.18 16.40
CA TYR A 56 -13.90 2.75 15.51
C TYR A 56 -14.69 1.63 16.14
N VAL A 57 -15.98 1.84 16.33
CA VAL A 57 -16.91 0.84 16.84
C VAL A 57 -17.75 0.33 15.68
N VAL A 58 -17.69 -0.98 15.46
CA VAL A 58 -18.30 -1.68 14.34
C VAL A 58 -19.09 -2.89 14.84
N GLU A 59 -19.84 -3.51 13.94
CA GLU A 59 -20.54 -4.77 14.21
C GLU A 59 -19.53 -5.89 14.54
N GLU A 60 -19.94 -6.87 15.35
CA GLU A 60 -19.05 -7.90 15.92
C GLU A 60 -18.27 -8.70 14.86
N GLN A 61 -18.89 -8.96 13.71
CA GLN A 61 -18.30 -9.76 12.63
C GLN A 61 -17.43 -8.95 11.68
N VAL A 62 -17.38 -7.62 11.81
CA VAL A 62 -16.50 -6.78 10.98
C VAL A 62 -15.04 -7.08 11.29
N GLN A 63 -14.28 -7.40 10.24
CA GLN A 63 -12.85 -7.69 10.35
C GLN A 63 -11.96 -6.65 9.66
N GLN A 64 -12.54 -5.82 8.79
CA GLN A 64 -11.83 -4.88 7.93
C GLN A 64 -12.65 -3.61 7.67
N VAL A 65 -11.99 -2.46 7.49
CA VAL A 65 -12.65 -1.12 7.44
C VAL A 65 -13.65 -0.93 6.30
N ASN A 66 -13.45 -1.60 5.16
CA ASN A 66 -14.32 -1.48 3.99
C ASN A 66 -15.54 -2.44 4.07
N GLU A 67 -15.69 -3.17 5.17
CA GLU A 67 -16.88 -3.98 5.45
C GLU A 67 -17.82 -3.14 6.32
N THR A 68 -19.03 -2.91 5.82
CA THR A 68 -19.98 -1.97 6.42
C THR A 68 -21.22 -2.72 6.91
N ASN A 69 -20.98 -3.72 7.77
CA ASN A 69 -22.08 -4.49 8.36
C ASN A 69 -22.97 -3.56 9.18
N PRO A 70 -24.30 -3.64 8.99
CA PRO A 70 -25.19 -2.57 9.40
C PRO A 70 -25.46 -2.55 10.92
N LEU A 71 -25.17 -1.42 11.55
CA LEU A 71 -25.46 -1.11 12.95
C LEU A 71 -26.84 -0.45 13.12
N ARG A 72 -27.33 -0.40 14.37
CA ARG A 72 -28.56 0.34 14.72
C ARG A 72 -28.18 1.76 15.08
N ASP A 73 -28.99 2.76 14.71
CA ASP A 73 -28.70 4.16 15.11
C ASP A 73 -28.65 4.34 16.65
N THR A 74 -29.38 3.50 17.40
CA THR A 74 -29.31 3.46 18.87
C THR A 74 -27.93 3.06 19.41
N ASP A 75 -27.10 2.41 18.61
CA ASP A 75 -25.75 1.98 19.00
C ASP A 75 -24.84 3.20 19.23
N VAL A 76 -25.08 4.33 18.53
CA VAL A 76 -24.36 5.59 18.79
C VAL A 76 -24.55 6.04 20.23
N ALA A 77 -25.80 6.06 20.70
CA ALA A 77 -26.13 6.44 22.07
C ALA A 77 -25.60 5.42 23.09
N ARG A 78 -25.56 4.13 22.71
CA ARG A 78 -25.04 3.04 23.56
C ARG A 78 -23.51 3.11 23.73
N VAL A 79 -22.78 3.54 22.70
CA VAL A 79 -21.34 3.82 22.80
C VAL A 79 -21.10 5.09 23.60
N ARG A 80 -21.90 6.15 23.37
CA ARG A 80 -21.78 7.43 24.07
C ARG A 80 -22.06 7.32 25.58
N SER A 81 -22.82 6.32 26.04
CA SER A 81 -23.11 6.13 27.47
C SER A 81 -21.98 5.45 28.24
N VAL A 82 -20.91 5.01 27.57
CA VAL A 82 -19.73 4.43 28.21
C VAL A 82 -18.92 5.53 28.87
N SER A 83 -18.64 5.39 30.17
CA SER A 83 -17.93 6.39 30.99
C SER A 83 -16.54 6.77 30.47
N ALA A 84 -15.86 5.84 29.79
CA ALA A 84 -14.55 6.08 29.20
C ALA A 84 -14.60 6.88 27.87
N VAL A 85 -15.78 7.19 27.33
CA VAL A 85 -15.96 7.83 26.02
C VAL A 85 -16.33 9.30 26.21
N GLU A 86 -15.55 10.21 25.64
CA GLU A 86 -15.83 11.64 25.65
C GLU A 86 -16.94 11.98 24.65
N TRP A 87 -16.79 11.47 23.43
CA TRP A 87 -17.76 11.66 22.36
C TRP A 87 -17.84 10.44 21.46
N ALA A 88 -19.01 10.25 20.86
CA ALA A 88 -19.27 9.22 19.86
C ALA A 88 -20.22 9.77 18.80
N MET A 89 -19.86 9.62 17.52
CA MET A 89 -20.58 10.16 16.36
C MET A 89 -20.87 9.08 15.32
N PRO A 90 -22.02 9.17 14.61
CA PRO A 90 -22.33 8.23 13.55
C PRO A 90 -21.39 8.44 12.35
N LEU A 91 -21.04 7.34 11.69
CA LEU A 91 -20.33 7.34 10.43
C LEU A 91 -21.09 6.49 9.40
N TYR A 92 -21.38 7.10 8.26
CA TYR A 92 -21.77 6.38 7.06
C TYR A 92 -20.54 6.24 6.15
N SER A 93 -20.31 5.05 5.62
CA SER A 93 -19.30 4.79 4.60
C SER A 93 -19.90 3.85 3.57
N GLY A 94 -19.87 4.24 2.30
CA GLY A 94 -20.47 3.41 1.25
C GLY A 94 -20.00 3.80 -0.14
N ILE A 95 -20.05 2.83 -1.04
CA ILE A 95 -19.74 3.06 -2.46
C ILE A 95 -21.01 3.56 -3.14
N GLN A 96 -20.94 4.73 -3.76
CA GLN A 96 -22.05 5.31 -4.51
C GLN A 96 -21.67 5.56 -5.98
N ARG A 97 -22.67 5.79 -6.82
CA ARG A 97 -22.49 6.15 -8.22
C ARG A 97 -22.94 7.60 -8.42
N VAL A 98 -22.01 8.40 -8.91
CA VAL A 98 -22.26 9.77 -9.36
C VAL A 98 -22.66 9.73 -10.82
N ARG A 99 -23.72 10.46 -11.19
CA ARG A 99 -24.10 10.75 -12.57
C ARG A 99 -23.56 12.13 -12.95
N LEU A 100 -22.81 12.18 -14.04
CA LEU A 100 -22.28 13.43 -14.61
C LEU A 100 -23.26 14.00 -15.66
N GLU A 101 -23.03 15.25 -16.07
CA GLU A 101 -23.90 15.96 -17.03
C GLU A 101 -24.01 15.25 -18.40
N ASP A 102 -22.98 14.49 -18.81
CA ASP A 102 -22.99 13.69 -20.04
C ASP A 102 -23.78 12.37 -19.90
N GLY A 103 -24.37 12.12 -18.73
CA GLY A 103 -25.08 10.89 -18.39
C GLY A 103 -24.19 9.71 -18.04
N SER A 104 -22.86 9.89 -18.05
CA SER A 104 -21.93 8.84 -17.61
C SER A 104 -21.93 8.69 -16.09
N PHE A 105 -21.60 7.49 -15.62
CA PHE A 105 -21.53 7.18 -14.19
C PHE A 105 -20.09 6.96 -13.73
N LYS A 106 -19.77 7.49 -12.55
CA LYS A 106 -18.49 7.26 -11.87
C LYS A 106 -18.73 6.74 -10.47
N THR A 107 -17.91 5.79 -10.05
CA THR A 107 -17.97 5.24 -8.68
C THR A 107 -17.18 6.13 -7.73
N VAL A 108 -17.75 6.38 -6.56
CA VAL A 108 -17.15 7.22 -5.50
C VAL A 108 -17.30 6.54 -4.14
N GLN A 109 -16.40 6.86 -3.21
CA GLN A 109 -16.53 6.49 -1.81
C GLN A 109 -17.20 7.64 -1.06
N LEU A 110 -18.46 7.45 -0.68
CA LEU A 110 -19.23 8.44 0.07
C LEU A 110 -19.04 8.24 1.57
N ILE A 111 -18.67 9.32 2.25
CA ILE A 111 -18.51 9.40 3.70
C ILE A 111 -19.53 10.38 4.26
N GLY A 112 -20.37 9.93 5.18
CA GLY A 112 -21.34 10.75 5.91
C GLY A 112 -20.90 10.95 7.35
N ILE A 113 -20.66 12.21 7.74
CA ILE A 113 -20.19 12.60 9.08
C ILE A 113 -21.21 13.43 9.83
N ASP A 114 -21.14 13.46 11.15
CA ASP A 114 -22.03 14.28 11.98
C ASP A 114 -21.92 15.78 11.66
N ALA A 115 -23.07 16.44 11.43
CA ALA A 115 -23.11 17.83 10.99
C ALA A 115 -22.74 18.84 12.11
N ALA A 116 -22.91 18.45 13.37
CA ALA A 116 -22.65 19.33 14.51
C ALA A 116 -21.15 19.40 14.83
N THR A 117 -20.50 18.25 14.93
CA THR A 117 -19.08 18.14 15.30
C THR A 117 -18.13 18.09 14.11
N LEU A 118 -18.61 17.64 12.94
CA LEU A 118 -17.77 17.32 11.78
C LEU A 118 -16.66 16.32 12.12
N ALA A 119 -16.85 15.48 13.15
CA ALA A 119 -15.91 14.42 13.49
C ALA A 119 -15.77 13.45 12.31
N GLY A 120 -14.52 13.12 11.94
CA GLY A 120 -14.23 12.32 10.75
C GLY A 120 -14.15 13.11 9.45
N ALA A 121 -14.21 14.44 9.50
CA ALA A 121 -13.85 15.33 8.39
C ALA A 121 -12.40 15.11 7.93
N PRO A 122 -12.08 15.43 6.66
CA PRO A 122 -10.72 15.32 6.16
C PRO A 122 -9.77 16.26 6.91
N GLU A 123 -8.57 15.79 7.24
CA GLU A 123 -7.59 16.53 8.04
C GLU A 123 -7.08 17.81 7.35
N ARG A 124 -7.03 17.82 6.02
CA ARG A 124 -6.43 18.91 5.23
C ARG A 124 -7.33 19.34 4.09
N MET A 125 -7.86 20.55 4.21
CA MET A 125 -8.53 21.27 3.12
C MET A 125 -7.52 21.92 2.16
N ILE A 126 -7.83 21.89 0.88
CA ILE A 126 -7.11 22.59 -0.20
C ILE A 126 -7.87 23.88 -0.55
N GLU A 127 -9.19 23.78 -0.70
CA GLU A 127 -10.09 24.89 -1.03
C GLU A 127 -11.43 24.72 -0.30
N GLY A 128 -12.10 25.83 0.00
CA GLY A 128 -13.40 25.83 0.70
C GLY A 128 -13.27 25.67 2.22
N ARG A 129 -14.41 25.54 2.90
CA ARG A 129 -14.52 25.41 4.36
C ARG A 129 -15.31 24.16 4.75
N LEU A 130 -14.92 23.51 5.84
CA LEU A 130 -15.61 22.31 6.33
C LEU A 130 -17.05 22.63 6.73
N GLU A 131 -17.29 23.82 7.27
CA GLU A 131 -18.60 24.27 7.75
C GLU A 131 -19.63 24.39 6.62
N ASP A 132 -19.18 24.56 5.37
CA ASP A 132 -20.06 24.64 4.20
C ASP A 132 -20.77 23.31 3.91
N LEU A 133 -20.32 22.19 4.50
CA LEU A 133 -21.06 20.92 4.50
C LEU A 133 -22.42 21.00 5.18
N ARG A 134 -22.65 22.01 6.03
CA ARG A 134 -23.96 22.25 6.68
C ARG A 134 -24.98 22.86 5.73
N LEU A 135 -24.54 23.43 4.61
CA LEU A 135 -25.45 23.94 3.58
C LEU A 135 -26.22 22.78 2.91
N PRO A 136 -27.42 23.02 2.37
CA PRO A 136 -28.18 21.98 1.67
C PRO A 136 -27.43 21.43 0.44
N ASN A 137 -27.49 20.11 0.23
CA ASN A 137 -26.96 19.45 -0.97
C ASN A 137 -25.47 19.71 -1.25
N THR A 138 -24.65 19.90 -0.21
CA THR A 138 -23.22 20.19 -0.38
C THR A 138 -22.34 19.00 -0.06
N VAL A 139 -21.22 18.93 -0.78
CA VAL A 139 -20.21 17.89 -0.65
C VAL A 139 -18.80 18.48 -0.72
N ILE A 140 -17.87 17.85 -0.02
CA ILE A 140 -16.44 18.08 -0.17
C ILE A 140 -15.85 16.89 -0.92
N ILE A 141 -15.03 17.15 -1.91
CA ILE A 141 -14.42 16.10 -2.75
C ILE A 141 -12.91 16.04 -2.53
N ASP A 142 -12.31 14.88 -2.76
CA ASP A 142 -10.84 14.79 -2.75
C ASP A 142 -10.20 15.32 -4.05
N GLU A 143 -8.87 15.49 -4.01
CA GLU A 143 -8.07 15.88 -5.19
C GLU A 143 -8.19 14.91 -6.39
N LEU A 144 -8.51 13.63 -6.17
CA LEU A 144 -8.70 12.67 -7.26
C LEU A 144 -10.02 12.95 -8.01
N ALA A 145 -11.05 13.39 -7.29
CA ALA A 145 -12.36 13.72 -7.85
C ALA A 145 -12.26 14.82 -8.90
N ILE A 146 -11.38 15.80 -8.70
CA ILE A 146 -11.12 16.93 -9.62
C ILE A 146 -10.90 16.44 -11.05
N THR A 147 -10.19 15.33 -11.22
CA THR A 147 -9.87 14.77 -12.55
C THR A 147 -10.78 13.61 -12.94
N ARG A 148 -11.21 12.77 -11.98
CA ARG A 148 -12.02 11.58 -12.27
C ARG A 148 -13.49 11.86 -12.56
N LEU A 149 -14.02 12.91 -11.95
CA LEU A 149 -15.39 13.36 -12.16
C LEU A 149 -15.48 14.39 -13.29
N SER A 150 -14.36 14.86 -13.84
CA SER A 150 -14.37 15.70 -15.04
C SER A 150 -14.72 14.91 -16.29
N LEU A 151 -15.51 15.56 -17.15
CA LEU A 151 -15.80 15.09 -18.48
C LEU A 151 -14.54 15.15 -19.34
N LYS A 152 -14.40 14.21 -20.28
CA LYS A 152 -13.25 14.21 -21.21
C LYS A 152 -13.28 15.50 -22.05
N GLY A 153 -12.21 16.29 -21.96
CA GLY A 153 -12.08 17.55 -22.70
C GLY A 153 -12.74 18.76 -22.03
N ALA A 154 -13.38 18.58 -20.86
CA ALA A 154 -13.90 19.67 -20.05
C ALA A 154 -12.86 20.14 -19.03
N PRO A 155 -13.01 21.38 -18.50
CA PRO A 155 -12.19 21.82 -17.38
C PRO A 155 -12.35 20.90 -16.15
N PRO A 156 -11.32 20.83 -15.29
CA PRO A 156 -11.39 20.12 -14.02
C PRO A 156 -12.56 20.57 -13.14
N ILE A 157 -13.15 19.66 -12.36
CA ILE A 157 -14.18 20.03 -11.39
C ILE A 157 -13.58 21.01 -10.37
N LYS A 158 -14.33 22.06 -10.07
CA LYS A 158 -13.97 23.09 -9.09
C LYS A 158 -15.09 23.31 -8.07
N VAL A 159 -14.79 24.11 -7.04
CA VAL A 159 -15.79 24.58 -6.08
C VAL A 159 -16.90 25.35 -6.82
N GLY A 160 -18.14 25.02 -6.50
CA GLY A 160 -19.35 25.55 -7.13
C GLY A 160 -19.99 24.64 -8.18
N ASP A 161 -19.22 23.69 -8.74
CA ASP A 161 -19.74 22.73 -9.71
C ASP A 161 -20.69 21.73 -9.05
N ARG A 162 -21.49 21.04 -9.87
CA ARG A 162 -22.55 20.15 -9.43
C ARG A 162 -22.55 18.84 -10.19
N PHE A 163 -23.00 17.79 -9.53
CA PHE A 163 -23.29 16.49 -10.12
C PHE A 163 -24.42 15.83 -9.33
N GLU A 164 -24.89 14.68 -9.77
CA GLU A 164 -25.98 13.97 -9.08
C GLU A 164 -25.47 12.69 -8.43
N ILE A 165 -25.93 12.41 -7.21
CA ILE A 165 -25.75 11.12 -6.54
C ILE A 165 -27.14 10.54 -6.33
N ASN A 166 -27.45 9.42 -7.00
CA ASN A 166 -28.78 8.79 -6.98
C ASN A 166 -29.93 9.80 -7.15
N ASP A 167 -29.86 10.59 -8.24
CA ASP A 167 -30.87 11.58 -8.66
C ASP A 167 -31.05 12.78 -7.70
N ILE A 168 -30.12 12.99 -6.77
CA ILE A 168 -30.10 14.17 -5.90
C ILE A 168 -28.87 15.03 -6.24
N GLU A 169 -29.09 16.34 -6.41
CA GLU A 169 -28.02 17.31 -6.63
C GLU A 169 -26.98 17.27 -5.48
N ALA A 170 -25.71 17.28 -5.85
CA ALA A 170 -24.56 17.44 -4.96
C ALA A 170 -23.68 18.57 -5.49
N ARG A 171 -23.51 19.61 -4.69
CA ARG A 171 -22.70 20.79 -4.99
C ARG A 171 -21.36 20.74 -4.28
N VAL A 172 -20.30 20.91 -5.04
CA VAL A 172 -18.94 20.95 -4.50
C VAL A 172 -18.73 22.27 -3.76
N VAL A 173 -18.46 22.21 -2.47
CA VAL A 173 -18.15 23.39 -1.64
C VAL A 173 -16.71 23.43 -1.14
N GLY A 174 -15.98 22.34 -1.31
CA GLY A 174 -14.58 22.29 -0.94
C GLY A 174 -13.86 21.11 -1.57
N ILE A 175 -12.55 21.22 -1.54
CA ILE A 175 -11.61 20.24 -2.05
C ILE A 175 -10.65 19.92 -0.91
N CYS A 176 -10.43 18.63 -0.64
CA CYS A 176 -9.53 18.18 0.41
C CYS A 176 -8.44 17.24 -0.12
N LYS A 177 -7.39 17.07 0.69
CA LYS A 177 -6.37 16.06 0.45
C LYS A 177 -6.78 14.75 1.13
N ALA A 178 -6.76 13.65 0.38
CA ALA A 178 -7.14 12.34 0.87
C ALA A 178 -6.17 11.25 0.38
N ALA A 179 -6.00 10.21 1.17
CA ALA A 179 -5.40 8.96 0.72
C ALA A 179 -6.29 8.29 -0.34
N ARG A 180 -5.65 7.58 -1.27
CA ARG A 180 -6.33 6.92 -2.38
C ARG A 180 -7.15 5.73 -1.90
N SER A 181 -8.39 5.66 -2.38
CA SER A 181 -9.25 4.51 -2.11
C SER A 181 -8.69 3.24 -2.74
N PHE A 182 -8.81 2.12 -2.02
CA PHE A 182 -8.55 0.79 -2.57
C PHE A 182 -9.44 0.46 -3.78
N THR A 183 -10.68 0.97 -3.80
CA THR A 183 -11.62 0.74 -4.91
C THR A 183 -11.35 1.63 -6.13
N GLY A 184 -10.39 2.56 -6.03
CA GLY A 184 -9.98 3.48 -7.09
C GLY A 184 -10.94 4.65 -7.35
N GLY A 185 -12.08 4.71 -6.67
CA GLY A 185 -12.98 5.86 -6.69
C GLY A 185 -12.49 6.99 -5.77
N PRO A 186 -12.76 8.26 -6.11
CA PRO A 186 -12.47 9.38 -5.21
C PRO A 186 -13.36 9.34 -3.96
N TYR A 187 -12.89 9.95 -2.88
CA TYR A 187 -13.69 10.18 -1.68
C TYR A 187 -14.54 11.46 -1.79
N ILE A 188 -15.76 11.38 -1.26
CA ILE A 188 -16.70 12.47 -1.13
C ILE A 188 -17.21 12.50 0.32
N TRP A 189 -17.11 13.65 0.97
CA TRP A 189 -17.66 13.90 2.31
C TRP A 189 -18.95 14.69 2.24
N THR A 190 -19.89 14.33 3.10
CA THR A 190 -21.14 15.04 3.30
C THR A 190 -21.66 14.79 4.72
N THR A 191 -22.78 15.40 5.12
CA THR A 191 -23.36 15.13 6.45
C THR A 191 -24.01 13.74 6.49
N TYR A 192 -24.07 13.13 7.67
CA TYR A 192 -24.59 11.78 7.87
C TYR A 192 -26.00 11.65 7.29
N GLU A 193 -26.92 12.55 7.67
CA GLU A 193 -28.30 12.55 7.19
C GLU A 193 -28.40 12.68 5.67
N ARG A 194 -27.50 13.48 5.06
CA ARG A 194 -27.47 13.66 3.61
C ARG A 194 -26.90 12.44 2.89
N ALA A 195 -25.90 11.79 3.47
CA ALA A 195 -25.39 10.54 2.95
C ALA A 195 -26.46 9.44 2.94
N LEU A 196 -27.35 9.43 3.94
CA LEU A 196 -28.50 8.53 3.95
C LEU A 196 -29.50 8.84 2.83
N GLN A 197 -29.72 10.12 2.50
CA GLN A 197 -30.59 10.51 1.38
C GLN A 197 -29.97 10.13 0.03
N TYR A 198 -28.66 10.30 -0.13
CA TYR A 198 -27.94 9.89 -1.33
C TYR A 198 -27.85 8.39 -1.52
N THR A 199 -28.24 7.57 -0.55
CA THR A 199 -28.06 6.12 -0.61
C THR A 199 -29.43 5.43 -0.69
N PRO A 200 -29.57 4.34 -1.47
CA PRO A 200 -30.81 3.56 -1.47
C PRO A 200 -31.17 3.12 -0.04
N PRO A 201 -32.42 3.33 0.40
CA PRO A 201 -32.79 3.12 1.79
C PRO A 201 -32.68 1.64 2.17
N SER A 202 -32.06 1.38 3.32
CA SER A 202 -32.00 0.07 3.95
C SER A 202 -32.51 0.16 5.39
N ARG A 203 -32.79 -0.98 6.03
CA ARG A 203 -33.28 -0.99 7.43
C ARG A 203 -32.28 -0.39 8.43
N LYS A 204 -30.99 -0.40 8.09
CA LYS A 204 -29.89 -0.03 8.97
C LYS A 204 -28.74 0.46 8.09
N MET A 205 -28.39 1.73 8.24
CA MET A 205 -27.42 2.38 7.36
C MET A 205 -26.17 2.87 8.09
N LEU A 206 -26.19 2.85 9.42
CA LEU A 206 -25.01 3.16 10.24
C LEU A 206 -23.91 2.15 9.93
N SER A 207 -22.77 2.63 9.42
CA SER A 207 -21.64 1.79 9.02
C SER A 207 -20.66 1.57 10.19
N ALA A 208 -20.41 2.62 10.96
CA ALA A 208 -19.59 2.57 12.17
C ALA A 208 -19.98 3.71 13.11
N VAL A 209 -19.54 3.62 14.37
CA VAL A 209 -19.51 4.75 15.31
C VAL A 209 -18.06 5.12 15.53
N ILE A 210 -17.71 6.38 15.25
CA ILE A 210 -16.39 6.92 15.59
C ILE A 210 -16.44 7.53 16.99
N ALA A 211 -15.41 7.32 17.78
CA ALA A 211 -15.36 7.77 19.17
C ALA A 211 -13.96 8.21 19.60
N ALA A 212 -13.91 9.03 20.65
CA ALA A 212 -12.69 9.34 21.37
C ALA A 212 -12.85 9.05 22.88
N PRO A 213 -11.75 8.66 23.55
CA PRO A 213 -11.75 8.48 24.99
C PRO A 213 -11.76 9.83 25.72
N VAL A 214 -12.22 9.81 26.97
CA VAL A 214 -12.01 10.93 27.90
C VAL A 214 -10.53 11.16 28.20
N ASP A 215 -10.17 12.40 28.48
CA ASP A 215 -8.80 12.79 28.85
C ASP A 215 -8.25 11.91 29.99
N GLY A 216 -7.06 11.33 29.77
CA GLY A 216 -6.38 10.47 30.74
C GLY A 216 -6.70 8.96 30.62
N VAL A 217 -7.65 8.56 29.77
CA VAL A 217 -7.92 7.14 29.48
C VAL A 217 -7.22 6.73 28.18
N SER A 218 -6.54 5.58 28.19
CA SER A 218 -5.89 5.06 27.00
C SER A 218 -6.92 4.62 25.95
N TRP A 219 -6.53 4.64 24.67
CA TRP A 219 -7.42 4.26 23.58
C TRP A 219 -7.83 2.78 23.70
N GLU A 220 -6.92 1.92 24.17
CA GLU A 220 -7.15 0.50 24.43
C GLU A 220 -8.17 0.27 25.55
N ASP A 221 -8.02 0.99 26.66
CA ASP A 221 -8.90 0.82 27.81
C ASP A 221 -10.32 1.23 27.45
N ALA A 222 -10.46 2.35 26.74
CA ALA A 222 -11.75 2.83 26.24
C ALA A 222 -12.36 1.87 25.22
N ALA A 223 -11.59 1.40 24.23
CA ALA A 223 -12.07 0.41 23.27
C ALA A 223 -12.52 -0.89 23.96
N GLY A 224 -11.71 -1.39 24.89
CA GLY A 224 -12.05 -2.58 25.68
C GLY A 224 -13.31 -2.38 26.54
N GLU A 225 -13.50 -1.20 27.13
CA GLU A 225 -14.71 -0.90 27.90
C GLU A 225 -15.95 -0.78 27.02
N ILE A 226 -15.83 -0.13 25.85
CA ILE A 226 -16.91 -0.08 24.85
C ILE A 226 -17.32 -1.49 24.46
N SER A 227 -16.36 -2.35 24.12
CA SER A 227 -16.68 -3.72 23.72
C SER A 227 -17.36 -4.52 24.83
N ARG A 228 -16.87 -4.43 26.07
CA ARG A 228 -17.49 -5.11 27.22
C ARG A 228 -18.91 -4.64 27.52
N LYS A 229 -19.17 -3.32 27.48
CA LYS A 229 -20.47 -2.74 27.85
C LYS A 229 -21.51 -2.82 26.73
N THR A 230 -21.08 -2.73 25.48
CA THR A 230 -22.00 -2.66 24.34
C THR A 230 -22.16 -3.98 23.60
N GLY A 231 -21.22 -4.92 23.73
CA GLY A 231 -21.17 -6.12 22.89
C GLY A 231 -20.79 -5.86 21.44
N LEU A 232 -20.42 -4.62 21.08
CA LEU A 232 -19.90 -4.26 19.77
C LEU A 232 -18.39 -4.42 19.74
N LYS A 233 -17.80 -4.44 18.55
CA LYS A 233 -16.35 -4.51 18.41
C LYS A 233 -15.77 -3.11 18.28
N ALA A 234 -14.90 -2.73 19.19
CA ALA A 234 -14.22 -1.45 19.17
C ALA A 234 -12.75 -1.67 18.84
N TYR A 235 -12.27 -0.99 17.81
CA TYR A 235 -10.89 -1.02 17.36
C TYR A 235 -10.23 0.34 17.61
N VAL A 236 -8.94 0.31 17.90
CA VAL A 236 -8.12 1.52 17.90
C VAL A 236 -7.63 1.83 16.48
N ASN A 237 -7.39 3.10 16.18
CA ASN A 237 -6.87 3.55 14.90
C ASN A 237 -5.57 4.32 15.09
N ARG A 238 -4.42 3.62 15.15
CA ARG A 238 -3.10 4.26 15.31
C ARG A 238 -2.32 4.25 14.02
N SER A 239 -2.06 3.06 13.50
CA SER A 239 -1.33 2.79 12.25
C SER A 239 -1.06 1.30 12.16
N PHE A 240 -0.78 0.80 10.95
CA PHE A 240 -0.39 -0.59 10.76
C PHE A 240 0.78 -1.00 11.69
N GLY A 241 0.57 -2.06 12.48
CA GLY A 241 1.52 -2.54 13.48
C GLY A 241 1.35 -4.03 13.76
N SER A 242 1.63 -4.45 14.99
CA SER A 242 1.51 -5.84 15.44
C SER A 242 0.26 -6.11 16.28
N ASP A 243 -0.50 -5.08 16.63
CA ASP A 243 -1.70 -5.22 17.46
C ASP A 243 -2.92 -5.60 16.60
N GLU A 244 -3.57 -6.70 16.94
CA GLU A 244 -4.78 -7.17 16.27
C GLU A 244 -6.02 -6.33 16.61
N ASN A 245 -5.96 -5.55 17.70
CA ASN A 245 -7.00 -4.59 18.07
C ASN A 245 -6.89 -3.26 17.29
N ASP A 246 -5.87 -3.10 16.43
CA ASP A 246 -5.81 -2.00 15.47
C ASP A 246 -6.54 -2.38 14.16
N LEU A 247 -7.53 -1.58 13.77
CA LEU A 247 -8.32 -1.83 12.56
C LEU A 247 -7.47 -1.78 11.28
N ASN A 248 -6.35 -1.04 11.27
CA ASN A 248 -5.40 -1.04 10.15
C ASN A 248 -4.75 -2.41 10.00
N THR A 249 -4.26 -2.97 11.10
CA THR A 249 -3.59 -4.27 11.14
C THR A 249 -4.56 -5.39 10.79
N SER A 250 -5.76 -5.38 11.38
CA SER A 250 -6.79 -6.38 11.09
C SER A 250 -7.21 -6.32 9.62
N THR A 251 -7.39 -5.11 9.05
CA THR A 251 -7.73 -4.91 7.63
C THR A 251 -6.66 -5.50 6.72
N VAL A 252 -5.39 -5.13 6.90
CA VAL A 252 -4.30 -5.63 6.03
C VAL A 252 -4.22 -7.15 6.10
N TRP A 253 -4.24 -7.73 7.29
CA TRP A 253 -4.14 -9.17 7.45
C TRP A 253 -5.37 -9.93 6.94
N TRP A 254 -6.55 -9.34 7.04
CA TRP A 254 -7.75 -9.89 6.41
C TRP A 254 -7.59 -9.97 4.90
N TYR A 255 -7.13 -8.89 4.25
CA TYR A 255 -6.86 -8.91 2.81
C TYR A 255 -5.80 -9.95 2.45
N VAL A 256 -4.76 -10.11 3.27
CA VAL A 256 -3.71 -11.11 3.05
C VAL A 256 -4.24 -12.55 3.15
N ARG A 257 -5.16 -12.84 4.09
CA ARG A 257 -5.66 -14.21 4.31
C ARG A 257 -6.83 -14.57 3.41
N ASN A 258 -7.69 -13.61 3.09
CA ASN A 258 -8.97 -13.84 2.42
C ASN A 258 -8.93 -13.55 0.92
N THR A 259 -7.89 -12.90 0.39
CA THR A 259 -7.78 -12.59 -1.04
C THR A 259 -6.65 -13.35 -1.73
N GLY A 260 -6.77 -13.52 -3.05
CA GLY A 260 -5.70 -14.07 -3.89
C GLY A 260 -4.55 -13.09 -4.16
N ILE A 261 -4.59 -11.86 -3.62
CA ILE A 261 -3.59 -10.81 -3.90
C ILE A 261 -2.18 -11.28 -3.51
N PRO A 262 -1.92 -11.79 -2.29
CA PRO A 262 -0.57 -12.21 -1.92
C PRO A 262 -0.06 -13.39 -2.76
N ILE A 263 -0.95 -14.30 -3.17
CA ILE A 263 -0.57 -15.43 -4.03
C ILE A 263 -0.18 -14.92 -5.41
N SER A 264 -0.95 -14.01 -6.01
CA SER A 264 -0.62 -13.43 -7.32
C SER A 264 0.70 -12.69 -7.31
N PHE A 265 0.90 -11.75 -6.38
CA PHE A 265 2.16 -11.01 -6.26
C PHE A 265 3.33 -11.91 -5.87
N GLY A 266 3.12 -12.83 -4.92
CA GLY A 266 4.12 -13.79 -4.49
C GLY A 266 4.58 -14.71 -5.63
N THR A 267 3.65 -15.21 -6.45
CA THR A 267 3.97 -16.05 -7.61
C THR A 267 4.77 -15.27 -8.65
N THR A 268 4.42 -14.00 -8.93
CA THR A 268 5.20 -13.14 -9.83
C THR A 268 6.61 -12.88 -9.30
N VAL A 269 6.76 -12.63 -8.00
CA VAL A 269 8.08 -12.48 -7.35
C VAL A 269 8.89 -13.76 -7.47
N VAL A 270 8.29 -14.91 -7.19
CA VAL A 270 8.96 -16.23 -7.27
C VAL A 270 9.38 -16.55 -8.69
N ILE A 271 8.52 -16.31 -9.70
CA ILE A 271 8.87 -16.52 -11.11
C ILE A 271 10.01 -15.59 -11.52
N GLY A 272 9.90 -14.29 -11.21
CA GLY A 272 10.95 -13.31 -11.49
C GLY A 272 12.27 -13.67 -10.83
N PHE A 273 12.22 -14.16 -9.59
CA PHE A 273 13.35 -14.68 -8.85
C PHE A 273 13.96 -15.91 -9.53
N ILE A 274 13.19 -16.94 -9.88
CA ILE A 274 13.68 -18.16 -10.53
C ILE A 274 14.34 -17.82 -11.87
N VAL A 275 13.71 -16.98 -12.69
CA VAL A 275 14.27 -16.54 -13.97
C VAL A 275 15.57 -15.77 -13.76
N GLY A 276 15.61 -14.86 -12.79
CA GLY A 276 16.79 -14.12 -12.40
C GLY A 276 17.96 -15.00 -11.97
N VAL A 277 17.68 -15.99 -11.10
CA VAL A 277 18.64 -16.99 -10.64
C VAL A 277 19.15 -17.83 -11.80
N ALA A 278 18.26 -18.33 -12.67
CA ALA A 278 18.63 -19.16 -13.80
C ALA A 278 19.59 -18.43 -14.75
N ILE A 279 19.28 -17.18 -15.10
CA ILE A 279 20.14 -16.34 -15.94
C ILE A 279 21.49 -16.11 -15.25
N ALA A 280 21.48 -15.67 -13.98
CA ALA A 280 22.72 -15.38 -13.26
C ALA A 280 23.61 -16.63 -13.11
N CYS A 281 23.03 -17.77 -12.72
CA CYS A 281 23.73 -19.05 -12.61
C CYS A 281 24.30 -19.49 -13.95
N GLN A 282 23.51 -19.46 -15.02
CA GLN A 282 23.94 -19.85 -16.36
C GLN A 282 25.08 -18.98 -16.87
N THR A 283 24.97 -17.65 -16.73
CA THR A 283 26.01 -16.73 -17.18
C THR A 283 27.27 -16.85 -16.33
N PHE A 284 27.15 -17.01 -15.01
CA PHE A 284 28.31 -17.19 -14.13
C PHE A 284 29.01 -18.51 -14.41
N TYR A 285 28.24 -19.56 -14.65
CA TYR A 285 28.76 -20.86 -15.06
C TYR A 285 29.55 -20.76 -16.37
N SER A 286 29.01 -20.08 -17.40
CA SER A 286 29.75 -19.83 -18.65
C SER A 286 31.01 -18.97 -18.42
N PHE A 287 30.96 -18.00 -17.52
CA PHE A 287 32.12 -17.18 -17.17
C PHE A 287 33.24 -18.01 -16.51
N VAL A 288 32.91 -18.91 -15.58
CA VAL A 288 33.88 -19.81 -14.95
C VAL A 288 34.50 -20.75 -15.98
N LEU A 289 33.68 -21.35 -16.85
CA LEU A 289 34.17 -22.28 -17.88
C LEU A 289 35.22 -21.66 -18.79
N ASP A 290 34.99 -20.43 -19.25
CA ASP A 290 35.91 -19.78 -20.18
C ASP A 290 37.20 -19.34 -19.47
N ASN A 291 37.11 -19.04 -18.18
CA ASN A 291 38.26 -18.70 -17.35
C ASN A 291 38.95 -19.92 -16.73
N LEU A 292 38.48 -21.16 -16.95
CA LEU A 292 39.09 -22.38 -16.41
C LEU A 292 40.56 -22.51 -16.78
N ARG A 293 40.93 -22.16 -18.01
CA ARG A 293 42.34 -22.21 -18.46
C ARG A 293 43.22 -21.26 -17.66
N HIS A 294 42.72 -20.06 -17.36
CA HIS A 294 43.42 -19.07 -16.54
C HIS A 294 43.50 -19.49 -15.06
N LEU A 295 42.40 -20.03 -14.52
CA LEU A 295 42.37 -20.56 -13.15
C LEU A 295 43.27 -21.80 -12.98
N GLY A 296 43.33 -22.68 -13.99
CA GLY A 296 44.22 -23.84 -14.04
C GLY A 296 45.69 -23.44 -14.08
N ALA A 297 46.06 -22.42 -14.86
CA ALA A 297 47.41 -21.86 -14.84
C ALA A 297 47.77 -21.28 -13.46
N LEU A 298 46.85 -20.57 -12.81
CA LEU A 298 47.05 -20.03 -11.45
C LEU A 298 47.24 -21.15 -10.41
N LYS A 299 46.48 -22.25 -10.53
CA LYS A 299 46.62 -23.45 -9.69
C LYS A 299 47.99 -24.11 -9.91
N ALA A 300 48.44 -24.23 -11.17
CA ALA A 300 49.76 -24.76 -11.51
C ALA A 300 50.91 -23.89 -11.01
N MET A 301 50.71 -22.55 -10.90
CA MET A 301 51.66 -21.62 -10.29
C MET A 301 51.63 -21.62 -8.75
N GLY A 302 50.88 -22.53 -8.12
CA GLY A 302 50.86 -22.71 -6.66
C GLY A 302 49.70 -22.05 -5.92
N MET A 303 48.65 -21.59 -6.61
CA MET A 303 47.47 -21.05 -5.93
C MET A 303 46.62 -22.18 -5.32
N SER A 304 46.40 -22.13 -4.01
CA SER A 304 45.52 -23.08 -3.30
C SER A 304 44.06 -22.99 -3.77
N ASN A 305 43.32 -24.10 -3.74
CA ASN A 305 41.88 -24.15 -4.06
C ASN A 305 41.08 -23.08 -3.30
N LEU A 306 41.35 -22.89 -1.99
CA LEU A 306 40.64 -21.90 -1.16
C LEU A 306 40.80 -20.47 -1.71
N ARG A 307 41.98 -20.13 -2.23
CA ARG A 307 42.26 -18.80 -2.80
C ARG A 307 41.53 -18.60 -4.13
N LEU A 308 41.45 -19.64 -4.98
CA LEU A 308 40.67 -19.61 -6.22
C LEU A 308 39.18 -19.48 -5.92
N SER A 309 38.67 -20.21 -4.92
CA SER A 309 37.29 -20.10 -4.46
C SER A 309 36.95 -18.70 -3.96
N LEU A 310 37.81 -18.12 -3.11
CA LEU A 310 37.63 -16.77 -2.59
C LEU A 310 37.61 -15.72 -3.72
N MET A 311 38.43 -15.92 -4.76
CA MET A 311 38.46 -15.05 -5.93
C MET A 311 37.12 -15.03 -6.67
N LEU A 312 36.51 -16.19 -6.89
CA LEU A 312 35.18 -16.32 -7.53
C LEU A 312 34.07 -15.73 -6.65
N VAL A 313 34.13 -15.95 -5.34
CA VAL A 313 33.16 -15.36 -4.39
C VAL A 313 33.23 -13.83 -4.41
N ILE A 314 34.42 -13.24 -4.45
CA ILE A 314 34.59 -11.78 -4.55
C ILE A 314 34.00 -11.25 -5.87
N GLN A 315 34.22 -11.94 -6.99
CA GLN A 315 33.62 -11.56 -8.27
C GLN A 315 32.09 -11.61 -8.19
N ALA A 316 31.53 -12.73 -7.73
CA ALA A 316 30.09 -12.90 -7.61
C ALA A 316 29.45 -11.87 -6.67
N ALA A 317 30.07 -11.59 -5.53
CA ALA A 317 29.59 -10.58 -4.59
C ALA A 317 29.62 -9.17 -5.20
N THR A 318 30.65 -8.85 -6.00
CA THR A 318 30.76 -7.57 -6.69
C THR A 318 29.67 -7.41 -7.74
N VAL A 319 29.46 -8.43 -8.59
CA VAL A 319 28.38 -8.40 -9.59
C VAL A 319 27.01 -8.33 -8.89
N GLY A 320 26.80 -9.11 -7.81
CA GLY A 320 25.59 -9.05 -6.98
C GLY A 320 25.31 -7.66 -6.44
N LEU A 321 26.34 -6.98 -5.93
CA LEU A 321 26.22 -5.62 -5.41
C LEU A 321 25.87 -4.62 -6.51
N VAL A 322 26.54 -4.70 -7.67
CA VAL A 322 26.28 -3.80 -8.80
C VAL A 322 24.88 -4.05 -9.40
N GLY A 323 24.52 -5.32 -9.63
CA GLY A 323 23.22 -5.70 -10.16
C GLY A 323 22.08 -5.26 -9.23
N PHE A 324 22.21 -5.50 -7.93
CA PHE A 324 21.26 -5.00 -6.93
C PHE A 324 21.17 -3.47 -6.93
N GLY A 325 22.31 -2.77 -6.97
CA GLY A 325 22.34 -1.30 -6.96
C GLY A 325 21.60 -0.71 -8.17
N ILE A 326 21.81 -1.28 -9.36
CA ILE A 326 21.11 -0.85 -10.57
C ILE A 326 19.62 -1.21 -10.50
N GLY A 327 19.27 -2.40 -9.99
CA GLY A 327 17.87 -2.79 -9.81
C GLY A 327 17.13 -1.86 -8.86
N LEU A 328 17.72 -1.56 -7.71
CA LEU A 328 17.18 -0.62 -6.75
C LEU A 328 17.04 0.79 -7.34
N LEU A 329 18.02 1.24 -8.14
CA LEU A 329 17.94 2.53 -8.84
C LEU A 329 16.73 2.58 -9.79
N PHE A 330 16.52 1.54 -10.60
CA PHE A 330 15.37 1.48 -11.49
C PHE A 330 14.05 1.33 -10.75
N THR A 331 14.02 0.61 -9.63
CA THR A 331 12.83 0.57 -8.77
C THR A 331 12.54 1.93 -8.17
N ALA A 332 13.56 2.72 -7.79
CA ALA A 332 13.40 4.08 -7.33
C ALA A 332 12.90 5.02 -8.45
N LEU A 333 13.41 4.89 -9.67
CA LEU A 333 12.91 5.62 -10.83
C LEU A 333 11.43 5.29 -11.12
N PHE A 334 11.08 4.00 -11.05
CA PHE A 334 9.69 3.55 -11.15
C PHE A 334 8.83 4.13 -10.02
N ALA A 335 9.36 4.19 -8.79
CA ALA A 335 8.66 4.76 -7.64
C ALA A 335 8.34 6.24 -7.83
N ILE A 336 9.29 7.03 -8.33
CA ILE A 336 9.08 8.47 -8.61
C ILE A 336 7.95 8.63 -9.63
N ALA A 337 8.00 7.90 -10.73
CA ALA A 337 6.96 7.93 -11.75
C ALA A 337 5.59 7.45 -11.23
N ALA A 338 5.56 6.43 -10.37
CA ALA A 338 4.33 5.91 -9.77
C ALA A 338 3.70 6.89 -8.78
N VAL A 339 4.52 7.60 -8.00
CA VAL A 339 4.06 8.62 -7.03
C VAL A 339 3.53 9.85 -7.77
N GLU A 340 4.20 10.30 -8.83
CA GLU A 340 3.75 11.44 -9.64
C GLU A 340 2.42 11.16 -10.35
N ASN A 341 2.28 9.98 -10.96
CA ASN A 341 1.04 9.57 -11.63
C ASN A 341 -0.04 9.04 -10.67
N GLN A 342 0.28 8.94 -9.37
CA GLN A 342 -0.58 8.41 -8.32
C GLN A 342 -1.10 6.99 -8.57
N GLN A 343 -0.50 6.27 -9.53
CA GLN A 343 -0.76 4.90 -9.94
C GLN A 343 0.51 4.30 -10.57
N PRO A 344 0.82 3.01 -10.30
CA PRO A 344 0.20 2.10 -9.34
C PRO A 344 0.52 2.48 -7.87
N PRO A 345 -0.20 1.91 -6.88
CA PRO A 345 0.17 2.06 -5.48
C PRO A 345 1.62 1.62 -5.27
N PHE A 346 2.45 2.47 -4.67
CA PHE A 346 3.84 2.14 -4.41
C PHE A 346 4.25 2.59 -3.01
N TYR A 347 4.74 1.65 -2.21
CA TYR A 347 5.35 1.94 -0.92
C TYR A 347 6.48 0.94 -0.67
N MET A 348 7.70 1.45 -0.53
CA MET A 348 8.90 0.64 -0.34
C MET A 348 9.41 0.77 1.11
N PRO A 349 8.94 -0.07 2.04
CA PRO A 349 9.52 -0.16 3.38
C PRO A 349 10.97 -0.65 3.28
N TRP A 350 11.84 -0.15 4.16
CA TRP A 350 13.29 -0.40 4.12
C TRP A 350 13.68 -1.88 4.26
N GLN A 351 12.80 -2.70 4.82
CA GLN A 351 12.97 -4.14 4.95
C GLN A 351 13.02 -4.84 3.58
N ILE A 352 12.26 -4.36 2.58
CA ILE A 352 12.23 -4.97 1.23
C ILE A 352 13.61 -4.93 0.57
N PRO A 353 14.27 -3.77 0.39
CA PRO A 353 15.59 -3.74 -0.24
C PRO A 353 16.64 -4.50 0.57
N VAL A 354 16.56 -4.51 1.90
CA VAL A 354 17.50 -5.28 2.75
C VAL A 354 17.35 -6.78 2.56
N VAL A 355 16.11 -7.29 2.58
CA VAL A 355 15.83 -8.72 2.35
C VAL A 355 16.20 -9.10 0.93
N ALA A 356 15.82 -8.28 -0.06
CA ALA A 356 16.17 -8.51 -1.46
C ALA A 356 17.69 -8.57 -1.66
N PHE A 357 18.45 -7.65 -1.05
CA PHE A 357 19.91 -7.67 -1.09
C PHE A 357 20.49 -8.98 -0.54
N GLY A 358 20.04 -9.41 0.64
CA GLY A 358 20.48 -10.67 1.25
C GLY A 358 20.19 -11.88 0.35
N VAL A 359 19.00 -11.92 -0.24
CA VAL A 359 18.58 -12.98 -1.18
C VAL A 359 19.45 -13.00 -2.44
N ILE A 360 19.72 -11.84 -3.05
CA ILE A 360 20.57 -11.75 -4.26
C ILE A 360 22.01 -12.17 -3.96
N GLN A 361 22.56 -11.70 -2.84
CA GLN A 361 23.92 -12.08 -2.45
C GLN A 361 24.04 -13.58 -2.19
N LEU A 362 23.05 -14.18 -1.53
CA LEU A 362 23.00 -15.63 -1.33
C LEU A 362 23.03 -16.39 -2.66
N ILE A 363 22.23 -15.96 -3.65
CA ILE A 363 22.22 -16.57 -4.99
C ILE A 363 23.59 -16.48 -5.64
N CYS A 364 24.20 -15.29 -5.66
CA CYS A 364 25.51 -15.07 -6.25
C CYS A 364 26.57 -15.98 -5.63
N MET A 365 26.55 -16.13 -4.29
CA MET A 365 27.47 -17.02 -3.58
C MET A 365 27.22 -18.49 -3.92
N VAL A 366 25.97 -18.95 -3.96
CA VAL A 366 25.62 -20.34 -4.31
C VAL A 366 26.03 -20.65 -5.75
N ALA A 367 25.78 -19.74 -6.69
CA ALA A 367 26.20 -19.87 -8.09
C ALA A 367 27.73 -19.97 -8.21
N ALA A 368 28.47 -19.15 -7.46
CA ALA A 368 29.92 -19.20 -7.43
C ALA A 368 30.45 -20.53 -6.87
N LEU A 369 29.85 -21.03 -5.78
CA LEU A 369 30.21 -22.31 -5.16
C LEU A 369 29.95 -23.49 -6.09
N MET A 370 28.82 -23.50 -6.82
CA MET A 370 28.56 -24.54 -7.83
C MET A 370 29.60 -24.53 -8.97
N GLY A 371 30.05 -23.35 -9.39
CA GLY A 371 31.17 -23.23 -10.34
C GLY A 371 32.48 -23.81 -9.79
N ILE A 372 32.72 -23.66 -8.48
CA ILE A 372 33.90 -24.18 -7.78
C ILE A 372 33.90 -25.71 -7.69
N PHE A 373 32.76 -26.37 -7.48
CA PHE A 373 32.71 -27.84 -7.38
C PHE A 373 33.15 -28.57 -8.65
N ARG A 374 33.31 -27.87 -9.78
CA ARG A 374 33.87 -28.42 -11.04
C ARG A 374 35.37 -28.14 -11.25
N LEU A 375 36.02 -27.32 -10.41
CA LEU A 375 37.46 -27.00 -10.43
C LEU A 375 38.28 -27.96 -9.57
#